data_AF-A0A523Z5E0-F1
#
_entry.id   AF-A0A523Z5E0-F1
#
_cell.length_a   1.000
_cell.length_b   1.000
_cell.length_c   1.000
_cell.angle_alpha   90.00
_cell.angle_beta   90.00
_cell.angle_gamma   90.00
#
_symmetry.space_group_name_H-M   'P 1'
#
loop_
_entity.id
_entity.type
_entity.pdbx_description
1 polymer ?
#
loop_
_entity_poly.entity_id
_entity_poly.type
_entity_poly.pdbx_seq_one_letter_code
_entity_poly.pdbx_strand_id
1 'polypeptide(L)'
;MDDKALQQVREDPQSFQQRIREMVEASFGLRIWVGLVQAVERRIGESLNLKPSFSASIDWDQASEDLQNALGNVWDARTERILGEIETDLQNAVRENSTLEAQDRIRFLVQMSYGQRSFFDRKTHQRQSVKVARLSYPFYAANLISDRDPDELTDQVVRHLDGAQESLKKLLGNAAFSRLAGSKLDQLESRTQNQLRTALGQEAFDQYAGQGPLSSLPDDVRESVSNILGSQALARAQRELFLSVGDREWVDYLTQMEALRTSIGLEAYGQRDPLVQYKSRAFDLFNVLLDSIRAGVVAHMFRLRTTPSSSTAAKQAPSPRQPAADKDKPDSTAKKSGKRRKRKRKR
;
A
#
# COMPACT_ATOMS: atom_id res chain seq x y z
N MET A 1 23.74 -48.62 30.18
CA MET A 1 24.98 -48.60 29.38
C MET A 1 25.35 -50.05 29.16
N ASP A 2 25.58 -50.45 27.92
CA ASP A 2 25.82 -51.86 27.59
C ASP A 2 27.22 -52.29 28.03
N ASP A 3 27.33 -53.47 28.64
CA ASP A 3 28.62 -54.05 29.11
C ASP A 3 29.69 -54.06 28.02
N LYS A 4 29.27 -54.28 26.76
CA LYS A 4 30.15 -54.26 25.58
C LYS A 4 30.85 -52.92 25.37
N ALA A 5 30.19 -51.79 25.67
CA ALA A 5 30.81 -50.48 25.55
C ALA A 5 31.87 -50.24 26.63
N LEU A 6 31.60 -50.69 27.87
CA LEU A 6 32.56 -50.64 28.98
C LEU A 6 33.78 -51.55 28.75
N GLN A 7 33.57 -52.67 28.04
CA GLN A 7 34.65 -53.57 27.63
C GLN A 7 35.51 -52.95 26.52
N GLN A 8 34.92 -52.38 25.46
CA GLN A 8 35.66 -51.68 24.40
C GLN A 8 36.50 -50.50 24.92
N VAL A 9 36.01 -49.73 25.89
CA VAL A 9 36.76 -48.63 26.54
C VAL A 9 38.05 -49.11 27.21
N ARG A 10 38.11 -50.37 27.64
CA ARG A 10 39.31 -50.96 28.28
C ARG A 10 40.29 -51.56 27.28
N GLU A 11 39.81 -52.02 26.12
CA GLU A 11 40.61 -52.71 25.11
C GLU A 11 41.22 -51.73 24.09
N ASP A 12 40.51 -50.67 23.69
CA ASP A 12 41.04 -49.60 22.83
C ASP A 12 40.38 -48.22 23.15
N PRO A 13 41.02 -47.42 24.03
CA PRO A 13 40.52 -46.09 24.36
C PRO A 13 40.56 -45.09 23.20
N GLN A 14 41.45 -45.26 22.22
CA GLN A 14 41.65 -44.27 21.15
C GLN A 14 40.54 -44.37 20.10
N SER A 15 40.20 -45.57 19.62
CA SER A 15 39.08 -45.70 18.68
C SER A 15 37.73 -45.40 19.33
N PHE A 16 37.58 -45.62 20.64
CA PHE A 16 36.38 -45.17 21.38
C PHE A 16 36.28 -43.64 21.43
N GLN A 17 37.38 -42.93 21.74
CA GLN A 17 37.41 -41.46 21.71
C GLN A 17 37.10 -40.90 20.31
N GLN A 18 37.63 -41.53 19.26
CA GLN A 18 37.37 -41.13 17.89
C GLN A 18 35.91 -41.34 17.49
N ARG A 19 35.28 -42.48 17.83
CA ARG A 19 33.85 -42.72 17.61
C ARG A 19 32.96 -41.70 18.31
N ILE A 20 33.30 -41.29 19.55
CA ILE A 20 32.56 -40.22 20.23
C ILE A 20 32.72 -38.89 19.50
N ARG A 21 33.93 -38.54 19.05
CA ARG A 21 34.17 -37.32 18.28
C ARG A 21 33.34 -37.29 17.00
N GLU A 22 33.40 -38.35 16.19
CA GLU A 22 32.64 -38.48 14.93
C GLU A 22 31.13 -38.38 15.18
N MET A 23 30.61 -39.04 16.22
CA MET A 23 29.19 -38.96 16.60
C MET A 23 28.78 -37.54 17.05
N VAL A 24 29.64 -36.86 17.80
CA VAL A 24 29.41 -35.47 18.25
C VAL A 24 29.43 -34.53 17.05
N GLU A 25 30.44 -34.61 16.18
CA GLU A 25 30.58 -33.79 14.97
C GLU A 25 29.39 -34.00 14.01
N ALA A 26 28.98 -35.24 13.76
CA ALA A 26 27.78 -35.54 12.98
C ALA A 26 26.50 -34.95 13.60
N SER A 27 26.35 -35.03 14.93
CA SER A 27 25.17 -34.48 15.63
C SER A 27 25.10 -32.95 15.59
N PHE A 28 26.25 -32.26 15.69
CA PHE A 28 26.32 -30.80 15.56
C PHE A 28 26.11 -30.37 14.12
N GLY A 29 26.75 -31.04 13.16
CA GLY A 29 26.54 -30.78 11.73
C GLY A 29 25.08 -30.90 11.34
N LEU A 30 24.42 -32.00 11.74
CA LEU A 30 22.99 -32.23 11.46
C LEU A 30 22.11 -31.11 12.02
N ARG A 31 22.38 -30.64 13.24
CA ARG A 31 21.64 -29.52 13.85
C ARG A 31 21.86 -28.21 13.09
N ILE A 32 23.10 -27.92 12.67
CA ILE A 32 23.45 -26.72 11.89
C ILE A 32 22.75 -26.78 10.53
N TRP A 33 22.83 -27.90 9.82
CA TRP A 33 22.20 -28.11 8.51
C TRP A 33 20.68 -27.93 8.57
N VAL A 34 19.99 -28.60 9.51
CA VAL A 34 18.54 -28.45 9.68
C VAL A 34 18.17 -27.01 10.05
N GLY A 35 18.98 -26.33 10.87
CA GLY A 35 18.78 -24.91 11.18
C GLY A 35 18.93 -24.00 9.96
N LEU A 36 19.94 -24.26 9.12
CA LEU A 36 20.23 -23.52 7.90
C LEU A 36 19.11 -23.70 6.86
N VAL A 37 18.74 -24.96 6.55
CA VAL A 37 17.63 -25.27 5.65
C VAL A 37 16.34 -24.59 6.12
N GLN A 38 15.98 -24.69 7.41
CA GLN A 38 14.80 -23.99 7.94
C GLN A 38 14.90 -22.47 7.87
N ALA A 39 16.09 -21.87 8.03
CA ALA A 39 16.27 -20.43 7.90
C ALA A 39 16.09 -19.97 6.43
N VAL A 40 16.60 -20.74 5.46
CA VAL A 40 16.41 -20.48 4.04
C VAL A 40 14.94 -20.67 3.64
N GLU A 41 14.29 -21.79 4.02
CA GLU A 41 12.87 -22.04 3.77
C GLU A 41 11.96 -20.93 4.32
N ARG A 42 12.23 -20.43 5.53
CA ARG A 42 11.50 -19.29 6.10
C ARG A 42 11.71 -17.99 5.32
N ARG A 43 12.89 -17.79 4.72
CA ARG A 43 13.23 -16.59 3.94
C ARG A 43 12.61 -16.62 2.53
N ILE A 44 12.57 -17.79 1.88
CA ILE A 44 11.98 -17.95 0.54
C ILE A 44 10.46 -18.18 0.58
N GLY A 45 9.94 -18.69 1.70
CA GLY A 45 8.52 -19.00 1.92
C GLY A 45 8.05 -20.32 1.32
N GLU A 46 8.98 -21.20 0.94
CA GLU A 46 8.75 -22.44 0.19
C GLU A 46 9.67 -23.56 0.75
N SER A 47 9.27 -24.82 0.54
CA SER A 47 10.02 -26.00 1.02
C SER A 47 11.13 -26.35 0.03
N LEU A 48 12.35 -26.56 0.54
CA LEU A 48 13.47 -27.06 -0.27
C LEU A 48 13.40 -28.58 -0.47
N ASN A 49 12.58 -29.28 0.32
CA ASN A 49 12.41 -30.74 0.31
C ASN A 49 13.72 -31.55 0.55
N LEU A 50 14.79 -30.88 0.99
CA LEU A 50 16.06 -31.49 1.36
C LEU A 50 15.86 -32.37 2.60
N LYS A 51 16.13 -33.68 2.46
CA LYS A 51 16.00 -34.63 3.57
C LYS A 51 17.27 -34.58 4.43
N PRO A 52 17.16 -34.50 5.77
CA PRO A 52 18.29 -34.69 6.66
C PRO A 52 18.64 -36.19 6.73
N SER A 53 19.59 -36.65 5.90
CA SER A 53 20.10 -38.02 5.93
C SER A 53 21.63 -38.04 5.93
N PHE A 54 22.22 -37.95 7.12
CA PHE A 54 23.65 -38.16 7.34
C PHE A 54 23.85 -39.29 8.35
N SER A 55 24.59 -40.32 7.96
CA SER A 55 25.04 -41.42 8.83
C SER A 55 26.48 -41.22 9.34
N ALA A 56 27.16 -40.18 8.87
CA ALA A 56 28.56 -39.84 9.14
C ALA A 56 28.71 -38.31 9.33
N SER A 57 29.95 -37.82 9.40
CA SER A 57 30.26 -36.39 9.31
C SER A 57 29.70 -35.78 8.01
N ILE A 58 29.30 -34.51 8.07
CA ILE A 58 28.75 -33.80 6.91
C ILE A 58 29.88 -33.37 5.98
N ASP A 59 29.77 -33.76 4.71
CA ASP A 59 30.47 -33.11 3.61
C ASP A 59 29.79 -31.76 3.33
N TRP A 60 30.47 -30.68 3.68
CA TRP A 60 29.93 -29.32 3.56
C TRP A 60 29.95 -28.80 2.11
N ASP A 61 30.83 -29.33 1.26
CA ASP A 61 30.89 -28.93 -0.14
C ASP A 61 29.72 -29.54 -0.90
N GLN A 62 29.47 -30.85 -0.72
CA GLN A 62 28.27 -31.50 -1.28
C GLN A 62 26.97 -30.91 -0.71
N ALA A 63 26.91 -30.63 0.59
CA ALA A 63 25.73 -30.00 1.20
C ALA A 63 25.49 -28.57 0.66
N SER A 64 26.55 -27.83 0.34
CA SER A 64 26.45 -26.51 -0.32
C SER A 64 25.90 -26.65 -1.74
N GLU A 65 26.38 -27.62 -2.51
CA GLU A 65 25.90 -27.90 -3.87
C GLU A 65 24.42 -28.35 -3.87
N ASP A 66 24.05 -29.28 -3.00
CA ASP A 66 22.67 -29.75 -2.82
C ASP A 66 21.72 -28.59 -2.46
N LEU A 67 22.16 -27.67 -1.60
CA LEU A 67 21.40 -26.48 -1.24
C LEU A 67 21.23 -25.53 -2.42
N GLN A 68 22.29 -25.27 -3.18
CA GLN A 68 22.25 -24.41 -4.36
C GLN A 68 21.35 -24.98 -5.45
N ASN A 69 21.44 -26.29 -5.71
CA ASN A 69 20.59 -27.00 -6.66
C ASN A 69 19.11 -26.99 -6.22
N ALA A 70 18.82 -27.29 -4.95
CA ALA A 70 17.46 -27.21 -4.44
C ALA A 70 16.89 -25.77 -4.49
N LEU A 71 17.71 -24.76 -4.21
CA LEU A 71 17.32 -23.36 -4.30
C LEU A 71 17.05 -22.94 -5.75
N GLY A 72 17.90 -23.34 -6.70
CA GLY A 72 17.70 -23.13 -8.14
C GLY A 72 16.36 -23.72 -8.62
N ASN A 73 16.14 -25.01 -8.35
CA ASN A 73 14.89 -25.70 -8.68
C ASN A 73 13.63 -24.98 -8.11
N VAL A 74 13.71 -24.43 -6.90
CA VAL A 74 12.60 -23.64 -6.32
C VAL A 74 12.43 -22.29 -7.03
N TRP A 75 13.51 -21.61 -7.41
CA TRP A 75 13.41 -20.36 -8.19
C TRP A 75 12.87 -20.58 -9.60
N ASP A 76 13.28 -21.66 -10.27
CA ASP A 76 12.81 -22.01 -11.61
C ASP A 76 11.32 -22.35 -11.59
N ALA A 77 10.90 -23.28 -10.74
CA ALA A 77 9.49 -23.65 -10.56
C ALA A 77 8.61 -22.46 -10.12
N ARG A 78 9.16 -21.54 -9.30
CA ARG A 78 8.49 -20.28 -8.94
C ARG A 78 8.38 -19.33 -10.13
N THR A 79 9.39 -19.26 -10.99
CA THR A 79 9.42 -18.41 -12.17
C THR A 79 8.42 -18.90 -13.20
N GLU A 80 8.45 -20.19 -13.56
CA GLU A 80 7.45 -20.82 -14.44
C GLU A 80 6.02 -20.58 -13.94
N ARG A 81 5.76 -20.80 -12.65
CA ARG A 81 4.44 -20.55 -12.05
C ARG A 81 4.02 -19.08 -12.16
N ILE A 82 4.91 -18.14 -11.85
CA ILE A 82 4.59 -16.70 -11.94
C ILE A 82 4.35 -16.28 -13.39
N LEU A 83 5.14 -16.79 -14.34
CA LEU A 83 4.96 -16.51 -15.77
C LEU A 83 3.65 -17.10 -16.30
N GLY A 84 3.29 -18.34 -15.96
CA GLY A 84 2.00 -18.94 -16.35
C GLY A 84 0.78 -18.26 -15.72
N GLU A 85 0.90 -17.79 -14.46
CA GLU A 85 -0.10 -16.93 -13.83
C GLU A 85 -0.28 -15.60 -14.60
N ILE A 86 0.83 -14.94 -14.95
CA ILE A 86 0.82 -13.67 -15.71
C ILE A 86 0.28 -13.88 -17.13
N GLU A 87 0.66 -14.95 -17.82
CA GLU A 87 0.16 -15.30 -19.14
C GLU A 87 -1.35 -15.50 -19.11
N THR A 88 -1.87 -16.23 -18.12
CA THR A 88 -3.31 -16.45 -17.95
C THR A 88 -4.04 -15.13 -17.71
N ASP A 89 -3.51 -14.27 -16.83
CA ASP A 89 -4.08 -12.93 -16.57
C ASP A 89 -4.09 -12.05 -17.83
N LEU A 90 -3.01 -12.08 -18.63
CA LEU A 90 -2.92 -11.36 -19.91
C LEU A 90 -3.85 -11.91 -20.99
N GLN A 91 -3.96 -13.24 -21.13
CA GLN A 91 -4.87 -13.86 -22.10
C GLN A 91 -6.33 -13.49 -21.79
N ASN A 92 -6.73 -13.45 -20.52
CA ASN A 92 -8.07 -13.01 -20.11
C ASN A 92 -8.28 -11.52 -20.41
N ALA A 93 -7.32 -10.68 -20.04
CA ALA A 93 -7.32 -9.23 -20.31
C ALA A 93 -7.47 -8.87 -21.80
N VAL A 94 -6.75 -9.57 -22.69
CA VAL A 94 -6.80 -9.34 -24.15
C VAL A 94 -8.09 -9.88 -24.77
N ARG A 95 -8.72 -10.91 -24.18
CA ARG A 95 -10.04 -11.39 -24.63
C ARG A 95 -11.17 -10.42 -24.30
N GLU A 96 -11.05 -9.68 -23.19
CA GLU A 96 -12.04 -8.67 -22.79
C GLU A 96 -11.88 -7.36 -23.56
N ASN A 97 -10.64 -6.91 -23.81
CA ASN A 97 -10.36 -5.66 -24.54
C ASN A 97 -9.63 -5.92 -25.88
N SER A 98 -10.35 -5.80 -26.99
CA SER A 98 -9.80 -5.95 -28.36
C SER A 98 -8.82 -4.83 -28.77
N THR A 99 -8.82 -3.69 -28.07
CA THR A 99 -7.90 -2.58 -28.27
C THR A 99 -7.17 -2.25 -26.97
N LEU A 100 -5.85 -2.46 -26.94
CA LEU A 100 -5.00 -2.16 -25.80
C LEU A 100 -4.65 -0.66 -25.76
N GLU A 101 -5.53 0.16 -25.19
CA GLU A 101 -5.24 1.58 -24.97
C GLU A 101 -4.07 1.80 -23.98
N ALA A 102 -3.57 3.04 -23.88
CA ALA A 102 -2.51 3.38 -22.92
C ALA A 102 -2.94 3.13 -21.46
N GLN A 103 -4.20 3.43 -21.12
CA GLN A 103 -4.75 3.20 -19.78
C GLN A 103 -4.86 1.71 -19.43
N ASP A 104 -5.31 0.89 -20.38
CA ASP A 104 -5.38 -0.56 -20.21
C ASP A 104 -4.00 -1.17 -19.99
N ARG A 105 -2.99 -0.77 -20.78
CA ARG A 105 -1.60 -1.22 -20.60
C ARG A 105 -1.05 -0.88 -19.22
N ILE A 106 -1.31 0.33 -18.70
CA ILE A 106 -0.93 0.71 -17.33
C ILE A 106 -1.68 -0.15 -16.29
N ARG A 107 -2.99 -0.37 -16.46
CA ARG A 107 -3.78 -1.24 -15.58
C ARG A 107 -3.21 -2.66 -15.54
N PHE A 108 -2.87 -3.23 -16.69
CA PHE A 108 -2.33 -4.58 -16.80
C PHE A 108 -0.90 -4.68 -16.23
N LEU A 109 -0.04 -3.68 -16.43
CA LEU A 109 1.28 -3.62 -15.76
C LEU A 109 1.16 -3.66 -14.23
N VAL A 110 0.21 -2.89 -13.66
CA VAL A 110 -0.06 -2.91 -12.22
C VAL A 110 -0.68 -4.24 -11.78
N GLN A 111 -1.57 -4.85 -12.57
CA GLN A 111 -2.15 -6.16 -12.27
C GLN A 111 -1.10 -7.28 -12.28
N MET A 112 -0.21 -7.32 -13.28
CA MET A 112 0.87 -8.31 -13.35
C MET A 112 1.86 -8.22 -12.19
N SER A 113 2.03 -7.03 -11.59
CA SER A 113 2.96 -6.83 -10.47
C SER A 113 2.58 -7.54 -9.17
N TYR A 114 1.29 -7.86 -8.94
CA TYR A 114 0.80 -8.47 -7.70
C TYR A 114 -0.07 -9.70 -7.96
N GLY A 115 0.28 -10.82 -7.32
CA GLY A 115 -0.53 -12.04 -7.27
C GLY A 115 -1.26 -12.22 -5.94
N GLN A 116 -2.16 -13.19 -5.89
CA GLN A 116 -2.80 -13.67 -4.66
C GLN A 116 -2.24 -15.03 -4.27
N ARG A 117 -1.51 -15.12 -3.14
CA ARG A 117 -1.10 -16.42 -2.59
C ARG A 117 -2.03 -16.80 -1.46
N SER A 118 -2.76 -17.89 -1.64
CA SER A 118 -3.46 -18.57 -0.55
C SER A 118 -2.45 -19.39 0.27
N PHE A 119 -2.42 -19.18 1.58
CA PHE A 119 -1.74 -20.05 2.53
C PHE A 119 -2.69 -20.41 3.67
N PHE A 120 -2.40 -21.52 4.34
CA PHE A 120 -3.09 -21.88 5.57
C PHE A 120 -2.27 -21.38 6.75
N ASP A 121 -2.87 -20.54 7.60
CA ASP A 121 -2.23 -20.12 8.84
C ASP A 121 -2.04 -21.33 9.76
N ARG A 122 -0.79 -21.59 10.16
CA ARG A 122 -0.40 -22.72 11.01
C ARG A 122 -1.05 -22.71 12.40
N LYS A 123 -1.56 -21.58 12.88
CA LYS A 123 -2.23 -21.49 14.20
C LYS A 123 -3.75 -21.60 14.12
N THR A 124 -4.37 -21.02 13.10
CA THR A 124 -5.84 -20.98 12.97
C THR A 124 -6.40 -22.00 11.97
N HIS A 125 -5.55 -22.66 11.18
CA HIS A 125 -5.91 -23.52 10.05
C HIS A 125 -6.83 -22.85 9.00
N GLN A 126 -6.97 -21.52 9.04
CA GLN A 126 -7.77 -20.77 8.08
C GLN A 126 -6.95 -20.47 6.82
N ARG A 127 -7.63 -20.56 5.66
CA ARG A 127 -7.08 -20.14 4.38
C ARG A 127 -7.09 -18.61 4.31
N GLN A 128 -5.91 -18.00 4.38
CA GLN A 128 -5.72 -16.56 4.18
C GLN A 128 -5.14 -16.32 2.78
N SER A 129 -5.60 -15.27 2.10
CA SER A 129 -5.04 -14.82 0.83
C SER A 129 -4.28 -13.51 1.06
N VAL A 130 -2.99 -13.50 0.76
CA VAL A 130 -2.16 -12.29 0.82
C VAL A 130 -1.72 -11.89 -0.58
N LYS A 131 -1.71 -10.57 -0.82
CA LYS A 131 -1.06 -9.98 -2.00
C LYS A 131 0.44 -10.21 -1.92
N VAL A 132 0.98 -10.94 -2.88
CA VAL A 132 2.43 -11.18 -3.01
C VAL A 132 2.91 -10.48 -4.27
N ALA A 133 4.01 -9.72 -4.16
CA ALA A 133 4.65 -9.13 -5.34
C ALA A 133 5.16 -10.26 -6.26
N ARG A 134 4.68 -10.27 -7.51
CA ARG A 134 5.15 -11.16 -8.58
C ARG A 134 6.38 -10.57 -9.27
N LEU A 135 6.33 -9.28 -9.60
CA LEU A 135 7.37 -8.55 -10.30
C LEU A 135 7.81 -7.32 -9.49
N SER A 136 9.12 -7.19 -9.25
CA SER A 136 9.70 -6.03 -8.56
C SER A 136 10.00 -4.89 -9.55
N TYR A 137 8.95 -4.30 -10.12
CA TYR A 137 9.09 -3.12 -10.97
C TYR A 137 9.84 -1.96 -10.32
N PRO A 138 9.76 -1.68 -9.00
CA PRO A 138 10.58 -0.62 -8.38
C PRO A 138 12.09 -0.86 -8.53
N PHE A 139 12.55 -2.11 -8.40
CA PHE A 139 13.97 -2.45 -8.57
C PHE A 139 14.40 -2.36 -10.04
N TYR A 140 13.57 -2.87 -10.96
CA TYR A 140 13.84 -2.74 -12.39
C TYR A 140 13.84 -1.27 -12.85
N ALA A 141 12.89 -0.47 -12.38
CA ALA A 141 12.84 0.97 -12.65
C ALA A 141 14.06 1.71 -12.06
N ALA A 142 14.53 1.33 -10.87
CA ALA A 142 15.76 1.88 -10.29
C ALA A 142 16.98 1.58 -11.17
N ASN A 143 17.12 0.36 -11.71
CA ASN A 143 18.18 0.02 -12.66
C ASN A 143 18.04 0.74 -14.01
N LEU A 144 16.83 1.09 -14.46
CA LEU A 144 16.63 1.88 -15.69
C LEU A 144 17.00 3.37 -15.52
N ILE A 145 17.20 3.83 -14.30
CA ILE A 145 17.57 5.22 -13.98
C ILE A 145 18.89 5.35 -13.22
N SER A 146 19.61 4.25 -12.94
CA SER A 146 20.86 4.26 -12.18
C SER A 146 21.97 5.09 -12.83
N ASP A 147 21.97 5.12 -14.16
CA ASP A 147 23.01 5.71 -14.98
C ASP A 147 22.63 7.13 -15.46
N ARG A 148 21.53 7.69 -14.92
CA ARG A 148 21.02 9.03 -15.26
C ARG A 148 21.45 10.05 -14.22
N ASP A 149 21.60 11.28 -14.68
CA ASP A 149 21.90 12.41 -13.81
C ASP A 149 20.73 12.72 -12.85
N PRO A 150 20.97 12.95 -11.54
CA PRO A 150 19.93 13.26 -10.56
C PRO A 150 19.15 14.55 -10.82
N ASP A 151 19.80 15.59 -11.39
CA ASP A 151 19.16 16.87 -11.65
C ASP A 151 18.30 16.77 -12.92
N GLU A 152 18.78 16.09 -13.97
CA GLU A 152 17.96 15.77 -15.16
C GLU A 152 16.69 14.95 -14.81
N LEU A 153 16.83 13.97 -13.91
CA LEU A 153 15.71 13.19 -13.39
C LEU A 153 14.73 14.06 -12.60
N THR A 154 15.25 14.96 -11.75
CA THR A 154 14.44 15.88 -10.95
C THR A 154 13.63 16.80 -11.86
N ASP A 155 14.26 17.41 -12.86
CA ASP A 155 13.58 18.24 -13.86
C ASP A 155 12.55 17.46 -14.67
N GLN A 156 12.82 16.20 -15.02
CA GLN A 156 11.85 15.35 -15.73
C GLN A 156 10.62 15.08 -14.86
N VAL A 157 10.81 14.81 -13.56
CA VAL A 157 9.72 14.60 -12.61
C VAL A 157 8.92 15.89 -12.43
N VAL A 158 9.58 17.04 -12.19
CA VAL A 158 8.90 18.35 -12.05
C VAL A 158 8.06 18.67 -13.29
N ARG A 159 8.63 18.57 -14.50
CA ARG A 159 7.90 18.77 -15.76
C ARG A 159 6.69 17.84 -15.91
N HIS A 160 6.79 16.59 -15.45
CA HIS A 160 5.66 15.66 -15.44
C HIS A 160 4.57 16.09 -14.44
N LEU A 161 4.95 16.54 -13.24
CA LEU A 161 4.02 17.01 -12.21
C LEU A 161 3.30 18.31 -12.64
N ASP A 162 4.00 19.22 -13.33
CA ASP A 162 3.39 20.43 -13.91
C ASP A 162 2.34 20.07 -14.98
N GLY A 163 2.68 19.13 -15.87
CA GLY A 163 1.73 18.59 -16.86
C GLY A 163 0.51 17.92 -16.21
N ALA A 164 0.70 17.25 -15.07
CA ALA A 164 -0.40 16.68 -14.28
C ALA A 164 -1.25 17.76 -13.60
N GLN A 165 -0.65 18.86 -13.11
CA GLN A 165 -1.39 20.01 -12.57
C GLN A 165 -2.23 20.70 -13.64
N GLU A 166 -1.67 20.96 -14.82
CA GLU A 166 -2.42 21.57 -15.94
C GLU A 166 -3.56 20.67 -16.42
N SER A 167 -3.34 19.35 -16.45
CA SER A 167 -4.39 18.36 -16.73
C SER A 167 -5.50 18.41 -15.68
N LEU A 168 -5.15 18.47 -14.40
CA LEU A 168 -6.11 18.58 -13.29
C LEU A 168 -6.88 19.91 -13.33
N LYS A 169 -6.22 21.03 -13.65
CA LYS A 169 -6.83 22.35 -13.86
C LYS A 169 -7.88 22.29 -14.97
N LYS A 170 -7.58 21.68 -16.12
CA LYS A 170 -8.53 21.52 -17.23
C LYS A 170 -9.73 20.64 -16.83
N LEU A 171 -9.51 19.53 -16.13
CA LEU A 171 -10.59 18.68 -15.61
C LEU A 171 -11.50 19.41 -14.62
N LEU A 172 -10.92 20.16 -13.67
CA LEU A 172 -11.65 20.98 -12.70
C LEU A 172 -12.41 22.13 -13.39
N GLY A 173 -11.79 22.76 -14.39
CA GLY A 173 -12.39 23.82 -15.21
C GLY A 173 -13.63 23.32 -15.94
N ASN A 174 -13.49 22.21 -16.68
CA ASN A 174 -14.61 21.60 -17.39
C ASN A 174 -15.72 21.15 -16.43
N ALA A 175 -15.39 20.57 -15.28
CA ALA A 175 -16.38 20.19 -14.25
C ALA A 175 -17.04 21.39 -13.57
N ALA A 176 -16.36 22.54 -13.45
CA ALA A 176 -16.96 23.78 -12.96
C ALA A 176 -17.85 24.43 -14.03
N PHE A 177 -17.39 24.49 -15.27
CA PHE A 177 -18.13 25.00 -16.41
C PHE A 177 -19.44 24.21 -16.62
N SER A 178 -19.39 22.87 -16.65
CA SER A 178 -20.58 22.02 -16.81
C SER A 178 -21.61 22.22 -15.68
N ARG A 179 -21.18 22.52 -14.45
CA ARG A 179 -22.10 22.85 -13.33
C ARG A 179 -22.74 24.22 -13.50
N LEU A 180 -22.05 25.16 -14.14
CA LEU A 180 -22.51 26.54 -14.36
C LEU A 180 -23.10 26.75 -15.76
N ALA A 181 -23.22 25.70 -16.57
CA ALA A 181 -23.56 25.79 -18.00
C ALA A 181 -24.89 26.53 -18.29
N GLY A 182 -25.85 26.50 -17.35
CA GLY A 182 -27.13 27.22 -17.45
C GLY A 182 -27.14 28.64 -16.84
N SER A 183 -26.10 29.04 -16.10
CA SER A 183 -25.96 30.42 -15.59
C SER A 183 -25.39 31.35 -16.67
N LYS A 184 -25.54 32.66 -16.49
CA LYS A 184 -24.96 33.69 -17.36
C LYS A 184 -23.63 34.23 -16.84
N LEU A 185 -22.84 34.88 -17.70
CA LEU A 185 -21.56 35.54 -17.37
C LEU A 185 -21.67 36.60 -16.26
N ASP A 186 -22.75 37.38 -16.26
CA ASP A 186 -23.06 38.43 -15.28
C ASP A 186 -23.53 37.89 -13.92
N GLN A 187 -23.86 36.60 -13.85
CA GLN A 187 -24.26 35.91 -12.61
C GLN A 187 -23.08 35.22 -11.88
N LEU A 188 -21.89 35.22 -12.48
CA LEU A 188 -20.68 34.68 -11.87
C LEU A 188 -20.19 35.55 -10.71
N GLU A 189 -19.39 34.99 -9.81
CA GLU A 189 -18.76 35.75 -8.72
C GLU A 189 -17.94 36.94 -9.27
N SER A 190 -18.03 38.11 -8.64
CA SER A 190 -17.37 39.34 -9.12
C SER A 190 -15.86 39.20 -9.33
N ARG A 191 -15.19 38.35 -8.53
CA ARG A 191 -13.78 38.00 -8.74
C ARG A 191 -13.54 37.30 -10.09
N THR A 192 -14.42 36.37 -10.45
CA THR A 192 -14.40 35.63 -11.72
C THR A 192 -14.71 36.54 -12.88
N GLN A 193 -15.70 37.44 -12.75
CA GLN A 193 -15.99 38.47 -13.76
C GLN A 193 -14.77 39.37 -14.03
N ASN A 194 -14.10 39.83 -12.98
CA ASN A 194 -12.89 40.66 -13.11
C ASN A 194 -11.75 39.89 -13.80
N GLN A 195 -11.51 38.63 -13.43
CA GLN A 195 -10.50 37.80 -14.10
C GLN A 195 -10.84 37.53 -15.57
N LEU A 196 -12.12 37.35 -15.90
CA LEU A 196 -12.60 37.20 -17.26
C LEU A 196 -12.42 38.46 -18.09
N ARG A 197 -12.72 39.65 -17.53
CA ARG A 197 -12.44 40.95 -18.17
C ARG A 197 -10.96 41.15 -18.45
N THR A 198 -10.08 40.73 -17.56
CA THR A 198 -8.62 40.80 -17.78
C THR A 198 -8.16 39.83 -18.88
N ALA A 199 -8.73 38.63 -18.97
CA ALA A 199 -8.30 37.60 -19.92
C ALA A 199 -8.91 37.75 -21.33
N LEU A 200 -10.19 38.13 -21.42
CA LEU A 200 -10.92 38.29 -22.69
C LEU A 200 -10.84 39.72 -23.24
N GLY A 201 -10.51 40.69 -22.38
CA GLY A 201 -10.71 42.12 -22.65
C GLY A 201 -12.10 42.60 -22.22
N GLN A 202 -12.20 43.89 -21.89
CA GLN A 202 -13.41 44.51 -21.38
C GLN A 202 -14.56 44.46 -22.40
N GLU A 203 -14.27 44.81 -23.66
CA GLU A 203 -15.26 44.85 -24.76
C GLU A 203 -15.84 43.47 -25.07
N ALA A 204 -15.01 42.44 -25.16
CA ALA A 204 -15.46 41.06 -25.40
C ALA A 204 -16.26 40.51 -24.22
N PHE A 205 -15.88 40.82 -22.98
CA PHE A 205 -16.67 40.43 -21.81
C PHE A 205 -18.04 41.11 -21.84
N ASP A 206 -18.09 42.43 -22.03
CA ASP A 206 -19.34 43.19 -22.02
C ASP A 206 -20.22 42.87 -23.24
N GLN A 207 -19.65 42.40 -24.37
CA GLN A 207 -20.39 41.80 -25.49
C GLN A 207 -21.17 40.56 -25.05
N TYR A 208 -20.52 39.58 -24.42
CA TYR A 208 -21.17 38.31 -24.05
C TYR A 208 -21.94 38.37 -22.72
N ALA A 209 -21.71 39.40 -21.90
CA ALA A 209 -22.44 39.67 -20.67
C ALA A 209 -23.95 39.87 -20.95
N GLY A 210 -24.75 38.87 -20.60
CA GLY A 210 -26.20 38.90 -20.73
C GLY A 210 -26.79 38.19 -21.96
N GLN A 211 -25.98 37.91 -23.00
CA GLN A 211 -26.45 37.34 -24.28
C GLN A 211 -27.01 35.91 -24.19
N GLY A 212 -26.65 35.13 -23.16
CA GLY A 212 -27.13 33.76 -23.01
C GLY A 212 -26.54 33.03 -21.81
N PRO A 213 -26.92 31.76 -21.62
CA PRO A 213 -26.25 30.86 -20.68
C PRO A 213 -24.81 30.57 -21.14
N LEU A 214 -23.93 30.19 -20.21
CA LEU A 214 -22.54 29.83 -20.53
C LEU A 214 -22.43 28.78 -21.65
N SER A 215 -23.37 27.84 -21.73
CA SER A 215 -23.40 26.80 -22.77
C SER A 215 -23.51 27.32 -24.20
N SER A 216 -24.06 28.51 -24.44
CA SER A 216 -24.19 29.10 -25.79
C SER A 216 -22.99 29.97 -26.20
N LEU A 217 -21.94 30.05 -25.38
CA LEU A 217 -20.74 30.83 -25.71
C LEU A 217 -19.90 30.14 -26.81
N PRO A 218 -19.20 30.94 -27.65
CA PRO A 218 -18.15 30.45 -28.56
C PRO A 218 -17.08 29.60 -27.85
N ASP A 219 -16.43 28.70 -28.59
CA ASP A 219 -15.52 27.70 -28.02
C ASP A 219 -14.25 28.31 -27.40
N ASP A 220 -13.74 29.40 -27.95
CA ASP A 220 -12.60 30.18 -27.45
C ASP A 220 -12.91 30.90 -26.13
N VAL A 221 -14.10 31.51 -26.04
CA VAL A 221 -14.61 32.11 -24.80
C VAL A 221 -14.88 31.02 -23.76
N ARG A 222 -15.42 29.87 -24.19
CA ARG A 222 -15.67 28.71 -23.34
C ARG A 222 -14.38 28.15 -22.74
N GLU A 223 -13.33 27.98 -23.54
CA GLU A 223 -12.02 27.54 -23.06
C GLU A 223 -11.43 28.54 -22.05
N SER A 224 -11.52 29.85 -22.34
CA SER A 224 -11.07 30.90 -21.43
C SER A 224 -11.81 30.88 -20.08
N VAL A 225 -13.14 30.72 -20.10
CA VAL A 225 -13.97 30.57 -18.89
C VAL A 225 -13.60 29.30 -18.12
N SER A 226 -13.47 28.17 -18.81
CA SER A 226 -13.08 26.88 -18.21
C SER A 226 -11.69 26.99 -17.55
N ASN A 227 -10.71 27.60 -18.20
CA ASN A 227 -9.36 27.79 -17.68
C ASN A 227 -9.32 28.66 -16.42
N ILE A 228 -10.13 29.72 -16.34
CA ILE A 228 -10.23 30.58 -15.14
C ILE A 228 -10.91 29.82 -14.00
N LEU A 229 -12.07 29.18 -14.26
CA LEU A 229 -12.78 28.39 -13.25
C LEU A 229 -11.91 27.23 -12.74
N GLY A 230 -11.14 26.58 -13.61
CA GLY A 230 -10.20 25.52 -13.27
C GLY A 230 -9.06 26.01 -12.40
N SER A 231 -8.49 27.18 -12.72
CA SER A 231 -7.43 27.82 -11.93
C SER A 231 -7.91 28.17 -10.52
N GLN A 232 -9.12 28.74 -10.41
CA GLN A 232 -9.73 29.06 -9.11
C GLN A 232 -10.03 27.80 -8.29
N ALA A 233 -10.60 26.76 -8.92
CA ALA A 233 -10.92 25.50 -8.27
C ALA A 233 -9.67 24.77 -7.78
N LEU A 234 -8.60 24.74 -8.60
CA LEU A 234 -7.31 24.16 -8.23
C LEU A 234 -6.67 24.92 -7.06
N ALA A 235 -6.59 26.25 -7.13
CA ALA A 235 -6.03 27.08 -6.06
C ALA A 235 -6.81 26.93 -4.74
N ARG A 236 -8.14 26.82 -4.82
CA ARG A 236 -8.98 26.53 -3.65
C ARG A 236 -8.67 25.16 -3.06
N ALA A 237 -8.63 24.11 -3.89
CA ALA A 237 -8.35 22.75 -3.43
C ALA A 237 -6.94 22.60 -2.85
N GLN A 238 -5.94 23.24 -3.46
CA GLN A 238 -4.58 23.33 -2.92
C GLN A 238 -4.58 24.00 -1.55
N ARG A 239 -5.27 25.14 -1.37
CA ARG A 239 -5.36 25.83 -0.08
C ARG A 239 -6.05 24.97 1.00
N GLU A 240 -7.16 24.31 0.65
CA GLU A 240 -7.86 23.40 1.56
C GLU A 240 -6.95 22.20 1.94
N LEU A 241 -6.14 21.69 1.00
CA LEU A 241 -5.15 20.65 1.27
C LEU A 241 -4.00 21.12 2.17
N PHE A 242 -3.40 22.29 1.90
CA PHE A 242 -2.31 22.84 2.73
C PHE A 242 -2.76 23.05 4.18
N LEU A 243 -3.98 23.56 4.38
CA LEU A 243 -4.56 23.70 5.72
C LEU A 243 -4.79 22.32 6.36
N SER A 244 -5.47 21.40 5.67
CA SER A 244 -5.77 20.08 6.23
C SER A 244 -4.54 19.23 6.58
N VAL A 245 -3.45 19.34 5.81
CA VAL A 245 -2.19 18.64 6.12
C VAL A 245 -1.43 19.37 7.22
N GLY A 246 -1.34 20.70 7.15
CA GLY A 246 -0.68 21.52 8.15
C GLY A 246 -1.30 21.37 9.54
N ASP A 247 -2.63 21.44 9.64
CA ASP A 247 -3.36 21.28 10.90
C ASP A 247 -3.12 19.90 11.53
N ARG A 248 -3.10 18.82 10.72
CA ARG A 248 -2.83 17.45 11.23
C ARG A 248 -1.40 17.33 11.76
N GLU A 249 -0.41 17.67 10.93
CA GLU A 249 1.00 17.55 11.30
C GLU A 249 1.35 18.47 12.48
N TRP A 250 0.69 19.64 12.60
CA TRP A 250 0.86 20.53 13.74
C TRP A 250 0.36 19.92 15.05
N VAL A 251 -0.79 19.24 15.04
CA VAL A 251 -1.29 18.50 16.22
C VAL A 251 -0.32 17.37 16.59
N ASP A 252 0.14 16.60 15.61
CA ASP A 252 1.12 15.52 15.81
C ASP A 252 2.45 16.08 16.38
N TYR A 253 2.91 17.26 15.93
CA TYR A 253 4.08 17.97 16.47
C TYR A 253 3.87 18.46 17.90
N LEU A 254 2.71 19.06 18.23
CA LEU A 254 2.41 19.49 19.60
C LEU A 254 2.41 18.30 20.58
N THR A 255 1.89 17.15 20.17
CA THR A 255 1.96 15.91 20.98
C THR A 255 3.40 15.46 21.20
N GLN A 256 4.26 15.53 20.18
CA GLN A 256 5.69 15.21 20.31
C GLN A 256 6.42 16.22 21.22
N MET A 257 6.07 17.49 21.17
CA MET A 257 6.63 18.54 22.03
C MET A 257 6.30 18.35 23.52
N GLU A 258 5.09 17.90 23.86
CA GLU A 258 4.72 17.58 25.25
C GLU A 258 5.44 16.32 25.77
N ALA A 259 5.59 15.29 24.92
CA ALA A 259 6.41 14.13 25.23
C ALA A 259 7.88 14.50 25.42
N LEU A 260 8.43 15.38 24.57
CA LEU A 260 9.80 15.89 24.67
C LEU A 260 10.01 16.64 26.00
N ARG A 261 9.10 17.56 26.35
CA ARG A 261 9.11 18.29 27.62
C ARG A 261 9.17 17.34 28.82
N THR A 262 8.38 16.27 28.80
CA THR A 262 8.36 15.25 29.84
C THR A 262 9.68 14.46 29.90
N SER A 263 10.22 14.04 28.75
CA SER A 263 11.48 13.27 28.69
C SER A 263 12.71 14.04 29.18
N ILE A 264 12.81 15.33 28.85
CA ILE A 264 13.97 16.16 29.22
C ILE A 264 13.96 16.50 30.71
N GLY A 265 12.78 16.58 31.34
CA GLY A 265 12.67 16.65 32.79
C GLY A 265 13.29 15.44 33.52
N LEU A 266 13.33 14.27 32.87
CA LEU A 266 13.97 13.05 33.40
C LEU A 266 15.48 13.00 33.08
N GLU A 267 15.89 13.43 31.88
CA GLU A 267 17.30 13.49 31.48
C GLU A 267 18.12 14.60 32.19
N ALA A 268 17.46 15.58 32.83
CA ALA A 268 18.13 16.65 33.58
C ALA A 268 19.05 16.15 34.72
N TYR A 269 18.89 14.90 35.17
CA TYR A 269 19.83 14.23 36.09
C TYR A 269 21.23 13.99 35.48
N GLY A 270 21.39 14.06 34.15
CA GLY A 270 22.63 13.75 33.42
C GLY A 270 23.63 14.91 33.26
N GLN A 271 23.56 15.96 34.08
CA GLN A 271 24.49 17.12 34.09
C GLN A 271 24.58 17.95 32.78
N ARG A 272 23.74 17.68 31.78
CA ARG A 272 23.60 18.51 30.58
C ARG A 272 22.46 19.53 30.76
N ASP A 273 22.65 20.75 30.26
CA ASP A 273 21.62 21.80 30.32
C ASP A 273 20.32 21.33 29.62
N PRO A 274 19.20 21.16 30.34
CA PRO A 274 17.95 20.71 29.76
C PRO A 274 17.35 21.73 28.79
N LEU A 275 17.60 23.03 28.97
CA LEU A 275 17.09 24.07 28.07
C LEU A 275 17.76 24.02 26.70
N VAL A 276 19.08 23.75 26.65
CA VAL A 276 19.83 23.59 25.40
C VAL A 276 19.37 22.33 24.66
N GLN A 277 19.23 21.20 25.37
CA GLN A 277 18.72 19.95 24.79
C GLN A 277 17.28 20.09 24.26
N TYR A 278 16.42 20.80 25.00
CA TYR A 278 15.05 21.06 24.57
C TYR A 278 15.01 21.89 23.30
N LYS A 279 15.78 22.99 23.23
CA LYS A 279 15.86 23.83 22.02
C LYS A 279 16.37 23.06 20.80
N SER A 280 17.41 22.24 20.96
CA SER A 280 17.95 21.42 19.87
C SER A 280 16.91 20.43 19.35
N ARG A 281 16.38 19.57 20.24
CA ARG A 281 15.42 18.53 19.83
C ARG A 281 14.09 19.13 19.33
N ALA A 282 13.64 20.26 19.87
CA ALA A 282 12.46 20.97 19.37
C ALA A 282 12.67 21.50 17.96
N PHE A 283 13.87 22.00 17.64
CA PHE A 283 14.23 22.40 16.28
C PHE A 283 14.28 21.21 15.31
N ASP A 284 14.83 20.07 15.75
CA ASP A 284 14.84 18.83 14.96
C ASP A 284 13.40 18.34 14.67
N LEU A 285 12.52 18.33 15.68
CA LEU A 285 11.09 18.01 15.53
C LEU A 285 10.37 19.00 14.61
N PHE A 286 10.75 20.29 14.62
CA PHE A 286 10.17 21.30 13.73
C PHE A 286 10.61 21.10 12.26
N ASN A 287 11.84 20.67 12.01
CA ASN A 287 12.28 20.29 10.67
C ASN A 287 11.52 19.06 10.15
N VAL A 288 11.35 18.04 11.01
CA VAL A 288 10.52 16.86 10.69
C VAL A 288 9.07 17.25 10.39
N LEU A 289 8.48 18.18 11.14
CA LEU A 289 7.16 18.75 10.85
C LEU A 289 7.10 19.37 9.44
N LEU A 290 8.08 20.20 9.07
CA LEU A 290 8.12 20.83 7.75
C LEU A 290 8.22 19.80 6.61
N ASP A 291 9.03 18.77 6.79
CA ASP A 291 9.20 17.71 5.79
C ASP A 291 7.98 16.79 5.70
N SER A 292 7.33 16.46 6.82
CA SER A 292 6.05 15.74 6.82
C SER A 292 4.93 16.54 6.15
N ILE A 293 4.86 17.86 6.35
CA ILE A 293 3.91 18.73 5.64
C ILE A 293 4.19 18.69 4.12
N ARG A 294 5.44 18.86 3.70
CA ARG A 294 5.84 18.81 2.27
C ARG A 294 5.45 17.47 1.64
N ALA A 295 5.86 16.36 2.26
CA ALA A 295 5.57 15.01 1.80
C ALA A 295 4.06 14.72 1.75
N GLY A 296 3.33 15.13 2.79
CA GLY A 296 1.88 14.99 2.88
C GLY A 296 1.16 15.75 1.75
N VAL A 297 1.51 17.02 1.52
CA VAL A 297 0.92 17.80 0.42
C VAL A 297 1.20 17.14 -0.92
N VAL A 298 2.44 16.77 -1.25
CA VAL A 298 2.77 16.12 -2.53
C VAL A 298 2.03 14.79 -2.70
N ALA A 299 1.97 13.96 -1.64
CA ALA A 299 1.28 12.67 -1.67
C ALA A 299 -0.23 12.80 -1.96
N HIS A 300 -0.87 13.90 -1.55
CA HIS A 300 -2.31 14.11 -1.66
C HIS A 300 -2.74 15.05 -2.81
N MET A 301 -1.87 15.95 -3.28
CA MET A 301 -2.19 16.98 -4.29
C MET A 301 -2.80 16.42 -5.58
N PHE A 302 -2.30 15.28 -6.06
CA PHE A 302 -2.77 14.63 -7.29
C PHE A 302 -3.87 13.58 -7.06
N ARG A 303 -4.34 13.39 -5.82
CA ARG A 303 -5.44 12.45 -5.49
C ARG A 303 -6.81 13.10 -5.53
N LEU A 304 -6.89 14.36 -5.97
CA LEU A 304 -8.12 15.14 -6.00
C LEU A 304 -9.13 14.52 -6.98
N ARG A 305 -10.23 13.97 -6.44
CA ARG A 305 -11.31 13.42 -7.26
C ARG A 305 -12.34 14.50 -7.55
N THR A 306 -12.57 14.79 -8.82
CA THR A 306 -13.77 15.51 -9.26
C THR A 306 -14.97 14.62 -9.02
N THR A 307 -15.70 14.80 -7.91
CA THR A 307 -17.02 14.20 -7.77
C THR A 307 -17.96 14.83 -8.80
N PRO A 308 -18.48 14.07 -9.80
CA PRO A 308 -19.57 14.58 -10.60
C PRO A 308 -20.76 14.86 -9.68
N SER A 309 -21.41 16.01 -9.86
CA SER A 309 -22.46 16.47 -8.96
C SER A 309 -23.77 15.70 -9.15
N SER A 310 -23.81 14.46 -8.67
CA SER A 310 -25.04 13.66 -8.53
C SER A 310 -25.23 13.16 -7.09
N SER A 311 -24.78 13.94 -6.10
CA SER A 311 -25.11 13.71 -4.69
C SER A 311 -25.03 14.95 -3.80
N THR A 312 -25.84 15.98 -4.09
CA THR A 312 -26.49 16.76 -3.02
C THR A 312 -27.62 15.95 -2.37
N ALA A 313 -27.33 14.68 -2.06
CA ALA A 313 -28.15 13.85 -1.22
C ALA A 313 -27.86 14.24 0.24
N ALA A 314 -28.82 14.96 0.84
CA ALA A 314 -28.94 15.34 2.24
C ALA A 314 -27.75 15.05 3.17
N LYS A 315 -27.26 16.11 3.84
CA LYS A 315 -26.71 15.98 5.20
C LYS A 315 -27.77 15.25 6.05
N GLN A 316 -27.62 13.94 6.23
CA GLN A 316 -28.43 13.19 7.17
C GLN A 316 -28.08 13.69 8.57
N ALA A 317 -28.98 14.46 9.17
CA ALA A 317 -28.92 14.73 10.60
C ALA A 317 -28.91 13.38 11.34
N PRO A 318 -28.14 13.24 12.43
CA PRO A 318 -28.10 11.99 13.19
C PRO A 318 -29.49 11.71 13.78
N SER A 319 -30.18 10.74 13.21
CA SER A 319 -31.50 10.33 13.72
C SER A 319 -31.32 9.70 15.11
N PRO A 320 -32.11 10.07 16.14
CA PRO A 320 -31.92 9.55 17.49
C PRO A 320 -32.09 8.04 17.55
N ARG A 321 -31.14 7.35 18.19
CA ARG A 321 -31.29 5.93 18.54
C ARG A 321 -32.47 5.77 19.50
N GLN A 322 -33.55 5.14 19.03
CA GLN A 322 -34.53 4.54 19.94
C GLN A 322 -33.94 3.23 20.52
N PRO A 323 -34.06 2.99 21.84
CA PRO A 323 -33.58 1.75 22.45
C PRO A 323 -34.44 0.56 22.04
N ALA A 324 -33.82 -0.62 21.97
CA ALA A 324 -34.50 -1.87 21.61
C ALA A 324 -35.56 -2.23 22.68
N ALA A 325 -36.81 -2.35 22.25
CA ALA A 325 -37.89 -2.85 23.10
C ALA A 325 -37.90 -4.39 23.08
N ASP A 326 -37.74 -4.95 24.27
CA ASP A 326 -37.89 -6.38 24.56
C ASP A 326 -39.27 -6.90 24.13
N LYS A 327 -39.34 -8.14 23.63
CA LYS A 327 -40.58 -8.81 23.25
C LYS A 327 -40.51 -10.30 23.53
N ASP A 328 -40.83 -10.63 24.78
CA ASP A 328 -41.19 -11.97 25.18
C ASP A 328 -42.58 -12.38 24.62
N LYS A 329 -42.85 -13.69 24.63
CA LYS A 329 -44.05 -14.41 24.12
C LYS A 329 -45.31 -14.19 25.01
N PRO A 330 -46.54 -14.72 24.70
CA PRO A 330 -46.91 -15.82 23.78
C PRO A 330 -48.12 -15.44 22.85
N ASP A 331 -48.95 -16.31 22.24
CA ASP A 331 -49.04 -17.78 22.11
C ASP A 331 -49.65 -18.18 20.73
N SER A 332 -49.64 -19.47 20.37
CA SER A 332 -50.86 -20.18 19.89
C SER A 332 -50.59 -21.64 19.52
N THR A 333 -51.64 -22.46 19.62
CA THR A 333 -51.60 -23.92 19.58
C THR A 333 -51.91 -24.54 18.21
N ALA A 334 -51.53 -25.83 18.08
CA ALA A 334 -52.31 -26.92 17.46
C ALA A 334 -51.83 -27.58 16.13
N LYS A 335 -51.58 -28.90 16.29
CA LYS A 335 -51.93 -30.05 15.41
C LYS A 335 -51.06 -30.43 14.19
N LYS A 336 -50.44 -31.62 14.37
CA LYS A 336 -50.21 -32.72 13.40
C LYS A 336 -49.17 -32.45 12.29
N SER A 337 -48.35 -33.42 11.86
CA SER A 337 -48.40 -34.88 12.03
C SER A 337 -47.00 -35.49 12.25
N GLY A 338 -46.92 -36.63 12.96
CA GLY A 338 -45.68 -37.35 13.16
C GLY A 338 -45.65 -38.70 12.44
N LYS A 339 -44.50 -39.09 11.88
CA LYS A 339 -44.29 -40.41 11.27
C LYS A 339 -43.10 -41.12 11.94
N ARG A 340 -43.38 -42.02 12.89
CA ARG A 340 -42.37 -42.82 13.62
C ARG A 340 -41.97 -44.08 12.83
N ARG A 341 -40.67 -44.38 12.75
CA ARG A 341 -40.11 -45.75 12.69
C ARG A 341 -38.94 -45.78 13.69
N LYS A 342 -39.08 -46.47 14.83
CA LYS A 342 -38.65 -47.87 15.07
C LYS A 342 -37.18 -48.10 14.66
N ARG A 343 -36.27 -48.69 15.44
CA ARG A 343 -36.21 -49.24 16.82
C ARG A 343 -34.88 -50.03 16.84
N LYS A 344 -34.01 -49.89 17.86
CA LYS A 344 -33.39 -51.02 18.61
C LYS A 344 -32.31 -50.53 19.58
N ARG A 345 -32.43 -50.97 20.84
CA ARG A 345 -31.33 -51.08 21.81
C ARG A 345 -30.87 -52.55 21.83
N LYS A 346 -29.57 -52.79 22.04
CA LYS A 346 -29.03 -53.82 22.92
C LYS A 346 -27.98 -53.09 23.79
N ARG A 347 -28.21 -52.98 25.09
CA ARG A 347 -27.99 -53.97 26.16
C ARG A 347 -26.51 -54.10 26.46
#